data_AF-A0AAE0T4V1-F1
#
_entry.id   AF-A0AAE0T4V1-F1
#
_cell.length_a   1.000
_cell.length_b   1.000
_cell.length_c   1.000
_cell.angle_alpha   90.00
_cell.angle_beta   90.00
_cell.angle_gamma   90.00
#
_symmetry.space_group_name_H-M   'P 1'
#
loop_
_entity.id
_entity.type
_entity.pdbx_description
1 polymer ?
#
loop_
_entity_poly.entity_id
_entity_poly.type
_entity_poly.pdbx_seq_one_letter_code
_entity_poly.pdbx_strand_id
1 'polypeptide(L)'
;MDPYPGVICFSECKTDTLQCTDCRQWIHRECISLSAKDLRSWSRDYLEFVCTKCSFNGDVYDAGKALQRLQNAFHSRGEKALTNAAKSESKLLVSYGIYIPESGRMFNNREKDAVSMEIIKMYHPAILMDLVPIAASRALTGSENFHALLRLRTAIELILNPIYNDEKSNNFIDLISDNHIVVSEYSKLLMDAIEDGSYSEMAHIYALSASISKPIRSYYPPQLQAEFASEPFNRKVVGRAVNKSAPTAACIMWTRMSVPERTNGFIPNHFVPLFSQSSEHMITINVDDSLDNSVDNAVVRISFISDTTATHVSSESHTNIIHDVTDIQNEVKD
;
A
#
# COMPACT_ATOMS: atom_id res chain seq x y z
N MET A 1 37.12 19.53 13.63
CA MET A 1 36.89 18.17 14.11
C MET A 1 37.92 17.30 13.41
N ASP A 2 38.71 16.54 14.17
CA ASP A 2 39.65 15.59 13.60
C ASP A 2 38.90 14.50 12.81
N PRO A 3 39.45 14.02 11.68
CA PRO A 3 38.80 13.00 10.86
C PRO A 3 38.66 11.70 11.65
N TYR A 4 37.42 11.27 11.91
CA TYR A 4 37.16 9.95 12.46
C TYR A 4 37.18 8.91 11.33
N PRO A 5 37.88 7.78 11.50
CA PRO A 5 37.81 6.68 10.53
C PRO A 5 36.39 6.16 10.48
N GLY A 6 35.84 6.07 9.27
CA GLY A 6 34.48 5.61 9.04
C GLY A 6 34.43 4.10 9.14
N VAL A 7 33.38 3.56 9.76
CA VAL A 7 33.31 2.11 9.98
C VAL A 7 33.02 1.32 8.69
N ILE A 8 32.50 1.98 7.66
CA ILE A 8 32.21 1.30 6.38
C ILE A 8 33.44 1.31 5.46
N CYS A 9 34.11 2.45 5.31
CA CYS A 9 35.24 2.59 4.39
C CYS A 9 36.62 2.31 5.03
N PHE A 10 36.70 2.29 6.36
CA PHE A 10 37.96 2.20 7.13
C PHE A 10 39.02 3.26 6.74
N SER A 11 38.60 4.33 6.07
CA SER A 11 39.47 5.42 5.61
C SER A 11 39.12 6.74 6.30
N GLU A 12 40.08 7.65 6.38
CA GLU A 12 39.86 9.03 6.80
C GLU A 12 39.19 9.84 5.68
N CYS A 13 37.91 9.58 5.43
CA CYS A 13 37.15 10.42 4.50
C CYS A 13 36.96 11.81 5.12
N LYS A 14 37.29 12.87 4.37
CA LYS A 14 37.10 14.29 4.77
C LYS A 14 35.65 14.75 4.70
N THR A 15 34.70 13.84 4.64
CA THR A 15 33.28 14.16 4.49
C THR A 15 32.58 14.22 5.84
N ASP A 16 31.50 14.99 5.89
CA ASP A 16 30.58 15.00 7.03
C ASP A 16 30.12 13.57 7.42
N THR A 17 29.89 13.38 8.72
CA THR A 17 29.53 12.08 9.30
C THR A 17 28.20 12.15 10.05
N LEU A 18 27.53 11.00 10.16
CA LEU A 18 26.41 10.76 11.09
C LEU A 18 26.80 9.67 12.07
N GLN A 19 26.45 9.84 13.34
CA GLN A 19 26.58 8.76 14.31
C GLN A 19 25.31 7.90 14.29
N CYS A 20 25.47 6.58 14.14
CA CYS A 20 24.35 5.66 14.29
C CYS A 20 23.90 5.59 15.75
N THR A 21 22.60 5.75 16.01
CA THR A 21 22.01 5.68 17.35
C THR A 21 22.17 4.30 17.99
N ASP A 22 22.09 3.23 17.19
CA ASP A 22 22.10 1.85 17.69
C ASP A 22 23.52 1.36 18.02
N CYS A 23 24.45 1.43 17.07
CA CYS A 23 25.82 0.91 17.25
C CYS A 23 26.86 1.97 17.62
N ARG A 24 26.48 3.26 17.69
CA ARG A 24 27.36 4.40 18.01
C ARG A 24 28.51 4.64 17.04
N GLN A 25 28.50 3.97 15.89
CA GLN A 25 29.53 4.10 14.86
C GLN A 25 29.28 5.34 13.99
N TRP A 26 30.37 6.02 13.61
CA TRP A 26 30.33 7.15 12.67
C TRP A 26 30.33 6.63 11.23
N ILE A 27 29.36 7.11 10.46
CA ILE A 27 29.14 6.74 9.07
C ILE A 27 29.40 7.97 8.20
N HIS A 28 30.34 7.84 7.26
CA HIS A 28 30.54 8.88 6.26
C HIS A 28 29.36 8.91 5.30
N ARG A 29 28.94 10.12 4.94
CA ARG A 29 27.86 10.36 3.99
C ARG A 29 28.00 9.56 2.69
N GLU A 30 29.22 9.50 2.14
CA GLU A 30 29.51 8.82 0.87
C GLU A 30 29.35 7.29 0.95
N CYS A 31 29.56 6.70 2.13
CA CYS A 31 29.42 5.25 2.33
C CYS A 31 27.99 4.73 2.23
N ILE A 32 27.01 5.63 2.27
CA ILE A 32 25.57 5.33 2.17
C ILE A 32 24.90 6.13 1.06
N SER A 33 25.69 6.68 0.12
CA SER A 33 25.20 7.46 -1.02
C SER A 33 24.25 8.61 -0.65
N LEU A 34 24.39 9.19 0.54
CA LEU A 34 23.49 10.22 1.04
C LEU A 34 23.87 11.59 0.45
N SER A 35 22.91 12.39 -0.01
CA SER A 35 23.23 13.72 -0.54
C SER A 35 23.59 14.71 0.58
N ALA A 36 24.32 15.78 0.24
CA ALA A 36 24.61 16.87 1.20
C ALA A 36 23.33 17.53 1.75
N LYS A 37 22.28 17.59 0.93
CA LYS A 37 20.97 18.14 1.29
C LYS A 37 20.26 17.23 2.30
N ASP A 38 20.29 15.92 2.05
CA ASP A 38 19.68 14.95 2.95
C ASP A 38 20.41 14.93 4.29
N LEU A 39 21.74 15.00 4.27
CA LEU A 39 22.53 15.13 5.48
C LEU A 39 22.15 16.36 6.32
N ARG A 40 22.11 17.54 5.70
CA ARG A 40 21.72 18.78 6.41
C ARG A 40 20.34 18.68 7.03
N SER A 41 19.40 18.02 6.34
CA SER A 41 18.06 17.81 6.90
C SER A 41 18.06 16.79 8.05
N TRP A 42 19.05 15.89 8.16
CA TRP A 42 19.15 14.97 9.31
C TRP A 42 19.57 15.76 10.55
N SER A 43 20.60 16.61 10.40
CA SER A 43 21.12 17.43 11.48
C SER A 43 20.13 18.50 11.95
N ARG A 44 19.45 19.20 11.01
CA ARG A 44 18.52 20.30 11.35
C ARG A 44 17.33 19.83 12.17
N ASP A 45 16.84 18.64 11.86
CA ASP A 45 15.60 18.13 12.44
C ASP A 45 15.86 17.27 13.71
N TYR A 46 17.14 17.15 14.12
CA TYR A 46 17.61 16.35 15.27
C TYR A 46 17.06 14.91 15.25
N LEU A 47 17.06 14.30 14.06
CA LEU A 47 16.52 12.96 13.84
C LEU A 47 17.55 11.89 14.20
N GLU A 48 17.07 10.76 14.71
CA GLU A 48 17.92 9.61 15.05
C GLU A 48 18.28 8.86 13.77
N PHE A 49 19.59 8.68 13.51
CA PHE A 49 20.06 7.96 12.33
C PHE A 49 20.43 6.51 12.68
N VAL A 50 19.99 5.55 11.87
CA VAL A 50 20.33 4.13 12.03
C VAL A 50 21.05 3.65 10.77
N CYS A 51 22.27 3.15 10.88
CA CYS A 51 23.08 2.71 9.75
C CYS A 51 22.55 1.43 9.10
N THR A 52 23.05 1.09 7.91
CA THR A 52 22.66 -0.12 7.17
C THR A 52 22.88 -1.41 7.98
N LYS A 53 24.00 -1.52 8.69
CA LYS A 53 24.29 -2.68 9.56
C LYS A 53 23.23 -2.93 10.64
N CYS A 54 22.62 -1.87 11.16
CA CYS A 54 21.62 -1.97 12.23
C CYS A 54 20.19 -2.06 11.68
N SER A 55 19.95 -1.51 10.48
CA SER A 55 18.61 -1.46 9.86
C SER A 55 18.32 -2.59 8.87
N PHE A 56 19.32 -3.41 8.51
CA PHE A 56 19.16 -4.54 7.58
C PHE A 56 19.38 -5.88 8.29
N ASN A 57 18.78 -6.93 7.72
CA ASN A 57 19.09 -8.33 8.00
C ASN A 57 19.57 -8.98 6.69
N GLY A 58 20.89 -9.08 6.52
CA GLY A 58 21.50 -9.34 5.21
C GLY A 58 21.25 -8.18 4.26
N ASP A 59 20.65 -8.46 3.10
CA ASP A 59 20.37 -7.46 2.05
C ASP A 59 18.93 -6.90 2.13
N VAL A 60 18.15 -7.31 3.13
CA VAL A 60 16.75 -6.90 3.28
C VAL A 60 16.60 -5.91 4.42
N TYR A 61 15.91 -4.80 4.17
CA TYR A 61 15.55 -3.83 5.21
C TYR A 61 14.70 -4.50 6.28
N ASP A 62 15.13 -4.41 7.53
CA ASP A 62 14.48 -5.03 8.68
C ASP A 62 13.39 -4.08 9.21
N ALA A 63 12.22 -4.14 8.58
CA ALA A 63 11.05 -3.36 8.98
C ALA A 63 10.56 -3.72 10.39
N GLY A 64 10.85 -4.94 10.88
CA GLY A 64 10.54 -5.34 12.26
C GLY A 64 11.32 -4.52 13.28
N LYS A 65 12.63 -4.32 13.07
CA LYS A 65 13.43 -3.42 13.92
C LYS A 65 12.95 -1.97 13.86
N ALA A 66 12.50 -1.50 12.70
CA ALA A 66 11.95 -0.17 12.55
C ALA A 66 10.64 0.01 13.34
N LEU A 67 9.73 -0.96 13.27
CA LEU A 67 8.51 -1.01 14.08
C LEU A 67 8.86 -1.03 15.58
N GLN A 68 9.85 -1.81 16.00
CA GLN A 68 10.31 -1.85 17.38
C GLN A 68 10.83 -0.49 17.87
N ARG A 69 11.51 0.29 17.01
CA ARG A 69 11.93 1.66 17.36
C ARG A 69 10.73 2.60 17.55
N LEU A 70 9.70 2.50 16.70
CA LEU A 70 8.46 3.25 16.89
C LEU A 70 7.74 2.84 18.19
N GLN A 71 7.65 1.54 18.47
CA GLN A 71 7.07 1.01 19.71
C GLN A 71 7.80 1.50 20.96
N ASN A 72 9.13 1.47 20.95
CA ASN A 72 9.95 2.01 22.03
C ASN A 72 9.70 3.50 22.23
N ALA A 73 9.63 4.28 21.14
CA ALA A 73 9.34 5.72 21.22
C ALA A 73 7.93 6.01 21.76
N PHE A 74 6.94 5.22 21.35
CA PHE A 74 5.56 5.30 21.84
C PHE A 74 5.50 5.11 23.35
N HIS A 75 6.12 4.05 23.89
CA HIS A 75 6.02 3.73 25.32
C HIS A 75 6.89 4.60 26.23
N SER A 76 8.07 5.02 25.78
CA SER A 76 9.10 5.53 26.70
C SER A 76 9.36 7.04 26.63
N ARG A 77 8.90 7.74 25.59
CA ARG A 77 9.37 9.12 25.32
C ARG A 77 8.30 10.12 24.87
N GLY A 78 7.02 9.71 24.81
CA GLY A 78 5.88 10.57 24.48
C GLY A 78 5.75 10.94 23.00
N GLU A 79 4.71 11.73 22.68
CA GLU A 79 4.27 12.03 21.30
C GLU A 79 5.36 12.66 20.42
N LYS A 80 6.13 13.61 20.97
CA LYS A 80 7.23 14.27 20.24
C LYS A 80 8.30 13.28 19.80
N ALA A 81 8.65 12.32 20.67
CA ALA A 81 9.65 11.32 20.36
C ALA A 81 9.13 10.31 19.33
N LEU A 82 7.87 9.90 19.44
CA LEU A 82 7.21 9.05 18.44
C LEU A 82 7.20 9.73 17.06
N THR A 83 6.84 11.01 17.02
CA THR A 83 6.86 11.81 15.78
C THR A 83 8.27 11.88 15.19
N ASN A 84 9.29 12.12 16.01
CA ASN A 84 10.68 12.16 15.55
C ASN A 84 11.17 10.78 15.07
N ALA A 85 10.78 9.70 15.74
CA ALA A 85 11.09 8.34 15.30
C ALA A 85 10.44 8.05 13.94
N ALA A 86 9.16 8.38 13.75
CA ALA A 86 8.47 8.21 12.47
C ALA A 86 9.10 9.06 11.34
N LYS A 87 9.50 10.30 11.62
CA LYS A 87 10.26 11.13 10.66
C LYS A 87 11.59 10.50 10.30
N SER A 88 12.30 9.95 11.29
CA SER A 88 13.56 9.25 11.09
C SER A 88 13.37 8.03 10.19
N GLU A 89 12.41 7.15 10.50
CA GLU A 89 12.11 5.96 9.70
C GLU A 89 11.69 6.31 8.27
N SER A 90 10.79 7.28 8.10
CA SER A 90 10.38 7.76 6.78
C SER A 90 11.58 8.18 5.93
N LYS A 91 12.53 8.85 6.56
CA LYS A 91 13.75 9.32 5.90
C LYS A 91 14.78 8.23 5.65
N LEU A 92 14.87 7.20 6.52
CA LEU A 92 15.68 6.00 6.26
C LEU A 92 15.16 5.26 5.04
N LEU A 93 13.84 5.07 4.93
CA LEU A 93 13.23 4.41 3.77
C LEU A 93 13.61 5.11 2.46
N VAL A 94 13.57 6.44 2.43
CA VAL A 94 14.00 7.22 1.25
C VAL A 94 15.52 7.12 1.03
N SER A 95 16.32 7.30 2.09
CA SER A 95 17.78 7.32 1.99
C SER A 95 18.37 5.99 1.52
N TYR A 96 17.74 4.88 1.90
CA TYR A 96 18.15 3.53 1.51
C TYR A 96 17.41 3.00 0.27
N GLY A 97 16.60 3.82 -0.40
CA GLY A 97 15.87 3.40 -1.59
C GLY A 97 14.89 2.26 -1.33
N ILE A 98 14.27 2.21 -0.14
CA ILE A 98 13.30 1.18 0.23
C ILE A 98 11.91 1.60 -0.23
N TYR A 99 11.49 1.03 -1.35
CA TYR A 99 10.16 1.18 -1.91
C TYR A 99 9.35 -0.11 -1.79
N ILE A 100 8.02 0.04 -1.80
CA ILE A 100 7.14 -1.11 -2.03
C ILE A 100 7.26 -1.44 -3.52
N PRO A 101 7.66 -2.67 -3.90
CA PRO A 101 7.74 -3.02 -5.31
C PRO A 101 6.37 -2.87 -5.95
N GLU A 102 6.32 -2.31 -7.16
CA GLU A 102 5.07 -2.30 -7.91
C GLU A 102 4.64 -3.74 -8.17
N SER A 103 3.34 -4.00 -8.01
CA SER A 103 2.71 -5.29 -8.31
C SER A 103 2.76 -5.56 -9.82
N GLY A 104 3.94 -5.99 -10.29
CA GLY A 104 4.27 -6.13 -11.71
C GLY A 104 4.30 -7.57 -12.21
N ARG A 105 3.92 -8.58 -11.41
CA ARG A 105 4.01 -9.99 -11.84
C ARG A 105 2.75 -10.78 -11.52
N MET A 106 2.32 -11.55 -12.51
CA MET A 106 1.41 -12.67 -12.30
C MET A 106 2.08 -13.70 -11.38
N PHE A 107 1.40 -14.09 -10.31
CA PHE A 107 1.89 -15.11 -9.38
C PHE A 107 1.48 -16.49 -9.87
N ASN A 108 2.48 -17.29 -10.27
CA ASN A 108 2.26 -18.67 -10.70
C ASN A 108 2.01 -19.62 -9.50
N ASN A 109 2.22 -19.16 -8.26
CA ASN A 109 1.98 -19.96 -7.06
C ASN A 109 1.04 -19.24 -6.09
N ARG A 110 -0.26 -19.45 -6.29
CA ARG A 110 -1.33 -18.84 -5.50
C ARG A 110 -1.71 -19.76 -4.34
N GLU A 111 -0.83 -19.87 -3.35
CA GLU A 111 -1.23 -20.51 -2.09
C GLU A 111 -2.40 -19.72 -1.50
N LYS A 112 -3.54 -20.40 -1.39
CA LYS A 112 -4.80 -19.81 -0.99
C LYS A 112 -4.85 -19.79 0.53
N ASP A 113 -5.36 -18.69 1.10
CA ASP A 113 -5.61 -18.65 2.54
C ASP A 113 -6.81 -19.56 2.87
N ALA A 114 -6.54 -20.74 3.44
CA ALA A 114 -7.55 -21.77 3.64
C ALA A 114 -8.72 -21.29 4.52
N VAL A 115 -8.43 -20.52 5.58
CA VAL A 115 -9.45 -19.99 6.48
C VAL A 115 -10.37 -19.02 5.75
N SER A 116 -9.81 -18.09 4.99
CA SER A 116 -10.56 -17.11 4.22
C SER A 116 -11.32 -17.76 3.07
N MET A 117 -10.79 -18.81 2.46
CA MET A 117 -11.53 -19.63 1.50
C MET A 117 -12.81 -20.19 2.12
N GLU A 118 -12.72 -20.79 3.31
CA GLU A 118 -13.89 -21.35 4.00
C GLU A 118 -14.88 -20.26 4.45
N ILE A 119 -14.38 -19.12 4.91
CA ILE A 119 -15.22 -17.95 5.24
C ILE A 119 -15.99 -17.48 4.00
N ILE A 120 -15.33 -17.29 2.86
CA ILE A 120 -16.02 -16.88 1.64
C ILE A 120 -17.04 -17.93 1.19
N LYS A 121 -16.71 -19.23 1.24
CA LYS A 121 -17.67 -20.30 0.93
C LYS A 121 -18.92 -20.20 1.79
N MET A 122 -18.77 -19.81 3.05
CA MET A 122 -19.86 -19.67 4.00
C MET A 122 -20.74 -18.44 3.71
N TYR A 123 -20.14 -17.30 3.39
CA TYR A 123 -20.85 -16.02 3.31
C TYR A 123 -21.19 -15.55 1.89
N HIS A 124 -20.34 -15.87 0.90
CA HIS A 124 -20.51 -15.42 -0.48
C HIS A 124 -19.80 -16.35 -1.49
N PRO A 125 -20.23 -17.61 -1.64
CA PRO A 125 -19.52 -18.60 -2.45
C PRO A 125 -19.37 -18.19 -3.93
N ALA A 126 -20.29 -17.39 -4.46
CA ALA A 126 -20.26 -16.93 -5.85
C ALA A 126 -19.00 -16.12 -6.19
N ILE A 127 -18.45 -15.36 -5.24
CA ILE A 127 -17.24 -14.56 -5.48
C ILE A 127 -16.01 -15.43 -5.75
N LEU A 128 -16.02 -16.71 -5.35
CA LEU A 128 -14.93 -17.66 -5.62
C LEU A 128 -14.88 -18.14 -7.07
N MET A 129 -15.86 -17.76 -7.91
CA MET A 129 -15.75 -17.97 -9.36
C MET A 129 -14.70 -17.01 -9.95
N ASP A 130 -14.64 -15.78 -9.44
CA ASP A 130 -13.82 -14.73 -9.99
C ASP A 130 -12.61 -14.39 -9.12
N LEU A 131 -12.68 -14.62 -7.80
CA LEU A 131 -11.71 -14.12 -6.83
C LEU A 131 -11.16 -15.21 -5.90
N VAL A 132 -9.91 -15.05 -5.46
CA VAL A 132 -9.27 -15.93 -4.46
C VAL A 132 -8.59 -15.11 -3.37
N PRO A 133 -8.79 -15.43 -2.08
CA PRO A 133 -8.06 -14.83 -0.97
C PRO A 133 -6.61 -15.34 -0.93
N ILE A 134 -5.66 -14.41 -0.88
CA ILE A 134 -4.25 -14.68 -0.53
C ILE A 134 -3.78 -13.66 0.52
N ALA A 135 -2.52 -13.66 0.96
CA ALA A 135 -2.04 -12.69 1.96
C ALA A 135 -1.83 -11.24 1.41
N ALA A 136 -2.04 -10.20 2.26
CA ALA A 136 -2.08 -8.78 1.87
C ALA A 136 -0.79 -8.23 1.28
N SER A 137 0.32 -8.59 1.89
CA SER A 137 1.65 -8.32 1.36
C SER A 137 1.83 -8.95 -0.02
N ARG A 138 1.33 -10.17 -0.24
CA ARG A 138 1.37 -10.84 -1.54
C ARG A 138 0.52 -10.12 -2.60
N ALA A 139 -0.62 -9.51 -2.24
CA ALA A 139 -1.34 -8.59 -3.16
C ALA A 139 -0.56 -7.41 -3.65
N LEU A 140 -0.06 -6.65 -2.69
CA LEU A 140 0.47 -5.34 -3.00
C LEU A 140 1.87 -5.45 -3.58
N THR A 141 2.61 -6.50 -3.24
CA THR A 141 4.06 -6.58 -3.49
C THR A 141 4.49 -7.87 -4.17
N GLY A 142 3.63 -8.88 -4.16
CA GLY A 142 3.96 -10.21 -4.67
C GLY A 142 4.73 -11.12 -3.75
N SER A 143 5.02 -10.69 -2.54
CA SER A 143 5.68 -11.51 -1.54
C SER A 143 5.11 -11.23 -0.16
N GLU A 144 5.10 -12.26 0.68
CA GLU A 144 4.69 -12.08 2.08
C GLU A 144 5.73 -11.33 2.91
N ASN A 145 6.96 -11.24 2.42
CA ASN A 145 8.09 -10.64 3.11
C ASN A 145 7.95 -9.12 3.32
N PHE A 146 6.97 -8.48 2.67
CA PHE A 146 6.74 -7.04 2.78
C PHE A 146 5.63 -6.64 3.76
N HIS A 147 5.02 -7.58 4.50
CA HIS A 147 3.95 -7.25 5.45
C HIS A 147 4.43 -6.25 6.52
N ALA A 148 5.61 -6.48 7.10
CA ALA A 148 6.19 -5.58 8.09
C ALA A 148 6.51 -4.20 7.51
N LEU A 149 6.92 -4.13 6.23
CA LEU A 149 7.16 -2.85 5.55
C LEU A 149 5.87 -2.06 5.29
N LEU A 150 4.79 -2.74 4.87
CA LEU A 150 3.47 -2.13 4.69
C LEU A 150 2.95 -1.59 6.03
N ARG A 151 3.12 -2.38 7.10
CA ARG A 151 2.77 -2.00 8.47
C ARG A 151 3.56 -0.77 8.92
N LEU A 152 4.88 -0.77 8.74
CA LEU A 152 5.75 0.37 9.05
C LEU A 152 5.31 1.64 8.31
N ARG A 153 5.01 1.55 7.01
CA ARG A 153 4.56 2.70 6.22
C ARG A 153 3.18 3.21 6.67
N THR A 154 2.29 2.30 7.04
CA THR A 154 0.97 2.65 7.61
C THR A 154 1.14 3.36 8.95
N ALA A 155 2.00 2.85 9.84
CA ALA A 155 2.29 3.49 11.12
C ALA A 155 2.90 4.90 10.96
N ILE A 156 3.90 5.04 10.08
CA ILE A 156 4.50 6.35 9.75
C ILE A 156 3.43 7.31 9.24
N GLU A 157 2.53 6.84 8.37
CA GLU A 157 1.45 7.66 7.83
C GLU A 157 0.50 8.16 8.92
N LEU A 158 0.07 7.28 9.82
CA LEU A 158 -0.79 7.64 10.96
C LEU A 158 -0.10 8.69 11.85
N ILE A 159 1.14 8.43 12.27
CA ILE A 159 1.91 9.28 13.19
C ILE A 159 2.18 10.66 12.59
N LEU A 160 2.59 10.73 11.33
CA LEU A 160 3.01 11.99 10.70
C LEU A 160 1.83 12.83 10.21
N ASN A 161 0.62 12.26 10.13
CA ASN A 161 -0.56 12.95 9.63
C ASN A 161 -1.75 12.80 10.59
N PRO A 162 -1.62 13.23 11.86
CA PRO A 162 -2.67 13.06 12.86
C PRO A 162 -3.96 13.81 12.49
N ILE A 163 -3.88 14.87 11.68
CA ILE A 163 -5.07 15.62 11.24
C ILE A 163 -6.10 14.75 10.47
N TYR A 164 -5.71 13.58 9.94
CA TYR A 164 -6.63 12.68 9.25
C TYR A 164 -7.03 11.44 10.08
N ASN A 165 -6.44 11.27 11.26
CA ASN A 165 -6.53 10.01 12.01
C ASN A 165 -6.81 10.19 13.52
N ASP A 166 -6.61 11.40 14.05
CA ASP A 166 -6.88 11.75 15.45
C ASP A 166 -8.03 12.75 15.51
N GLU A 167 -9.19 12.28 15.98
CA GLU A 167 -10.40 13.08 16.19
C GLU A 167 -10.18 14.27 17.14
N LYS A 168 -9.14 14.22 17.99
CA LYS A 168 -8.79 15.28 18.94
C LYS A 168 -7.90 16.35 18.32
N SER A 169 -7.46 16.17 17.07
CA SER A 169 -6.65 17.15 16.35
C SER A 169 -7.48 18.39 16.01
N ASN A 170 -6.90 19.59 16.21
CA ASN A 170 -7.59 20.88 16.02
C ASN A 170 -8.19 21.09 14.62
N ASN A 171 -7.67 20.37 13.61
CA ASN A 171 -8.13 20.43 12.23
C ASN A 171 -8.44 19.02 11.71
N PHE A 172 -9.10 18.20 12.52
CA PHE A 172 -9.43 16.83 12.13
C PHE A 172 -10.26 16.82 10.84
N ILE A 173 -9.83 16.00 9.88
CA ILE A 173 -10.49 15.76 8.61
C ILE A 173 -10.90 14.29 8.61
N ASP A 174 -12.19 14.05 8.81
CA ASP A 174 -12.76 12.70 8.77
C ASP A 174 -12.82 12.19 7.32
N LEU A 175 -11.86 11.34 6.94
CA LEU A 175 -11.83 10.69 5.62
C LEU A 175 -12.83 9.53 5.50
N ILE A 176 -13.31 9.00 6.63
CA ILE A 176 -14.25 7.88 6.66
C ILE A 176 -15.67 8.42 6.48
N SER A 177 -15.99 9.50 7.19
CA SER A 177 -17.27 10.25 7.12
C SER A 177 -18.48 9.32 7.10
N ASP A 178 -18.47 8.31 7.97
CA ASP A 178 -19.50 7.30 8.10
C ASP A 178 -19.65 6.87 9.55
N ASN A 179 -20.79 7.22 10.15
CA ASN A 179 -21.09 6.98 11.55
C ASN A 179 -21.34 5.50 11.90
N HIS A 180 -21.45 4.61 10.91
CA HIS A 180 -21.53 3.17 11.14
C HIS A 180 -20.15 2.54 11.36
N ILE A 181 -19.07 3.23 11.00
CA ILE A 181 -17.70 2.76 11.16
C ILE A 181 -17.13 3.35 12.45
N VAL A 182 -17.02 2.50 13.48
CA VAL A 182 -16.34 2.86 14.72
C VAL A 182 -14.85 2.65 14.54
N VAL A 183 -14.06 3.67 14.86
CA VAL A 183 -12.60 3.64 14.87
C VAL A 183 -12.14 3.66 16.33
N SER A 184 -11.08 2.93 16.62
CA SER A 184 -10.48 2.92 17.95
C SER A 184 -9.91 4.29 18.30
N GLU A 185 -9.72 4.55 19.60
CA GLU A 185 -8.99 5.76 20.03
C GLU A 185 -7.61 5.83 19.37
N TYR A 186 -7.16 7.05 19.03
CA TYR A 186 -5.93 7.26 18.25
C TYR A 186 -4.69 6.55 18.84
N SER A 187 -4.53 6.53 20.17
CA SER A 187 -3.44 5.81 20.83
C SER A 187 -3.47 4.30 20.56
N LYS A 188 -4.67 3.69 20.60
CA LYS A 188 -4.87 2.28 20.27
C LYS A 188 -4.66 2.03 18.78
N LEU A 189 -5.18 2.88 17.92
CA LEU A 189 -4.96 2.81 16.46
C LEU A 189 -3.46 2.80 16.12
N LEU A 190 -2.68 3.69 16.76
CA LEU A 190 -1.23 3.73 16.59
C LEU A 190 -0.53 2.47 17.12
N MET A 191 -0.91 2.00 18.31
CA MET A 191 -0.34 0.78 18.90
C MET A 191 -0.59 -0.44 18.02
N ASP A 192 -1.83 -0.58 17.55
CA ASP A 192 -2.21 -1.65 16.65
C ASP A 192 -1.39 -1.58 15.36
N ALA A 193 -1.09 -0.39 14.82
CA ALA A 193 -0.26 -0.25 13.64
C ALA A 193 1.24 -0.56 13.86
N ILE A 194 1.81 -0.34 15.05
CA ILE A 194 3.25 -0.54 15.30
C ILE A 194 3.60 -1.93 15.85
N GLU A 195 2.67 -2.60 16.52
CA GLU A 195 2.90 -3.91 17.14
C GLU A 195 2.64 -5.03 16.14
N ASP A 196 3.52 -6.02 16.08
CA ASP A 196 3.35 -7.16 15.19
C ASP A 196 2.21 -8.08 15.65
N GLY A 197 1.45 -8.64 14.71
CA GLY A 197 0.29 -9.48 15.01
C GLY A 197 -0.95 -8.75 15.55
N SER A 198 -0.88 -7.44 15.83
CA SER A 198 -2.03 -6.66 16.28
C SER A 198 -3.07 -6.45 15.18
N TYR A 199 -4.30 -6.14 15.61
CA TYR A 199 -5.45 -6.00 14.72
C TYR A 199 -5.31 -4.80 13.78
N SER A 200 -6.13 -4.79 12.74
CA SER A 200 -6.22 -3.66 11.84
C SER A 200 -7.70 -3.37 11.58
N GLU A 201 -8.00 -2.09 11.42
CA GLU A 201 -9.36 -1.56 11.24
C GLU A 201 -9.41 -0.63 10.02
N MET A 202 -10.57 -0.03 9.74
CA MET A 202 -10.77 0.74 8.50
C MET A 202 -9.78 1.90 8.36
N ALA A 203 -9.48 2.61 9.45
CA ALA A 203 -8.51 3.70 9.45
C ALA A 203 -7.10 3.24 8.99
N HIS A 204 -6.70 2.00 9.31
CA HIS A 204 -5.45 1.43 8.79
C HIS A 204 -5.47 1.26 7.27
N ILE A 205 -6.62 0.92 6.67
CA ILE A 205 -6.74 0.80 5.20
C ILE A 205 -6.62 2.18 4.55
N TYR A 206 -7.19 3.24 5.15
CA TYR A 206 -7.04 4.62 4.68
C TYR A 206 -5.59 5.09 4.74
N ALA A 207 -4.91 4.86 5.87
CA ALA A 207 -3.49 5.17 6.03
C ALA A 207 -2.62 4.34 5.06
N LEU A 208 -2.91 3.06 4.88
CA LEU A 208 -2.22 2.23 3.91
C LEU A 208 -2.38 2.80 2.49
N SER A 209 -3.60 3.15 2.09
CA SER A 209 -3.90 3.77 0.79
C SER A 209 -3.09 5.05 0.55
N ALA A 210 -3.00 5.93 1.56
CA ALA A 210 -2.17 7.13 1.49
C ALA A 210 -0.68 6.80 1.35
N SER A 211 -0.18 5.85 2.16
CA SER A 211 1.24 5.48 2.21
C SER A 211 1.76 4.84 0.91
N ILE A 212 0.87 4.15 0.17
CA ILE A 212 1.16 3.57 -1.15
C ILE A 212 0.71 4.46 -2.31
N SER A 213 0.08 5.59 -2.00
CA SER A 213 -0.47 6.56 -2.97
C SER A 213 -1.42 5.96 -4.00
N LYS A 214 -2.21 4.94 -3.61
CA LYS A 214 -3.16 4.25 -4.50
C LYS A 214 -4.47 3.92 -3.76
N PRO A 215 -5.63 3.98 -4.43
CA PRO A 215 -6.90 3.54 -3.83
C PRO A 215 -6.88 2.04 -3.50
N ILE A 216 -7.64 1.63 -2.50
CA ILE A 216 -7.80 0.22 -2.10
C ILE A 216 -9.29 -0.11 -2.09
N ARG A 217 -9.70 -1.24 -2.66
CA ARG A 217 -11.07 -1.73 -2.47
C ARG A 217 -11.12 -2.48 -1.14
N SER A 218 -11.98 -2.06 -0.22
CA SER A 218 -12.32 -2.82 0.98
C SER A 218 -13.54 -3.69 0.68
N TYR A 219 -13.50 -4.96 1.11
CA TYR A 219 -14.57 -5.93 0.89
C TYR A 219 -14.90 -6.69 2.18
N TYR A 220 -16.11 -6.53 2.68
CA TYR A 220 -16.64 -7.24 3.83
C TYR A 220 -17.64 -8.30 3.34
N PRO A 221 -17.42 -9.60 3.61
CA PRO A 221 -18.34 -10.64 3.17
C PRO A 221 -19.76 -10.41 3.71
N PRO A 222 -20.80 -10.47 2.85
CA PRO A 222 -22.18 -10.24 3.28
C PRO A 222 -22.58 -11.27 4.34
N GLN A 223 -23.11 -10.78 5.46
CA GLN A 223 -23.67 -11.65 6.50
C GLN A 223 -25.18 -11.75 6.32
N LEU A 224 -25.70 -12.99 6.29
CA LEU A 224 -27.13 -13.26 6.31
C LEU A 224 -27.75 -12.54 7.52
N GLN A 225 -28.74 -11.68 7.29
CA GLN A 225 -29.45 -10.83 8.28
C GLN A 225 -28.72 -9.54 8.73
N ALA A 226 -27.55 -9.23 8.19
CA ALA A 226 -26.78 -8.01 8.52
C ALA A 226 -26.18 -7.33 7.28
N GLU A 227 -26.85 -7.40 6.13
CA GLU A 227 -26.38 -6.78 4.88
C GLU A 227 -26.07 -5.28 5.06
N PHE A 228 -26.94 -4.55 5.77
CA PHE A 228 -26.73 -3.15 6.15
C PHE A 228 -25.48 -2.91 7.00
N ALA A 229 -25.01 -3.91 7.76
CA ALA A 229 -23.80 -3.79 8.56
C ALA A 229 -22.53 -3.96 7.71
N SER A 230 -22.61 -4.60 6.55
CA SER A 230 -21.47 -4.85 5.66
C SER A 230 -21.23 -3.72 4.65
N GLU A 231 -22.28 -3.01 4.24
CA GLU A 231 -22.20 -1.92 3.25
C GLU A 231 -21.17 -0.84 3.62
N PRO A 232 -21.11 -0.35 4.89
CA PRO A 232 -20.10 0.63 5.26
C PRO A 232 -18.67 0.15 5.01
N PHE A 233 -18.41 -1.15 5.15
CA PHE A 233 -17.08 -1.72 4.96
C PHE A 233 -16.76 -2.07 3.48
N ASN A 234 -17.77 -2.08 2.60
CA ASN A 234 -17.66 -2.42 1.19
C ASN A 234 -17.46 -1.17 0.31
N ARG A 235 -16.27 -0.57 0.30
CA ARG A 235 -16.02 0.70 -0.41
C ARG A 235 -14.66 0.82 -1.08
N LYS A 236 -14.55 1.78 -1.98
CA LYS A 236 -13.25 2.26 -2.47
C LYS A 236 -12.67 3.21 -1.44
N VAL A 237 -11.66 2.74 -0.73
CA VAL A 237 -10.90 3.52 0.24
C VAL A 237 -9.88 4.38 -0.49
N VAL A 238 -9.91 5.69 -0.21
CA VAL A 238 -9.02 6.68 -0.80
C VAL A 238 -8.37 7.48 0.32
N GLY A 239 -7.09 7.18 0.59
CA GLY A 239 -6.30 7.91 1.56
C GLY A 239 -6.05 9.38 1.15
N ARG A 240 -5.46 10.16 2.06
CA ARG A 240 -5.11 11.56 1.77
C ARG A 240 -4.21 11.65 0.53
N ALA A 241 -4.41 12.70 -0.27
CA ALA A 241 -3.65 12.96 -1.49
C ALA A 241 -3.67 11.82 -2.54
N VAL A 242 -4.59 10.85 -2.43
CA VAL A 242 -4.77 9.80 -3.43
C VAL A 242 -5.82 10.23 -4.45
N ASN A 243 -5.54 10.01 -5.73
CA ASN A 243 -6.48 10.30 -6.81
C ASN A 243 -7.71 9.38 -6.72
N LYS A 244 -8.89 9.96 -6.45
CA LYS A 244 -10.17 9.24 -6.34
C LYS A 244 -10.56 8.49 -7.62
N SER A 245 -10.12 8.96 -8.79
CA SER A 245 -10.42 8.34 -10.08
C SER A 245 -9.45 7.23 -10.48
N ALA A 246 -8.31 7.09 -9.79
CA ALA A 246 -7.33 6.06 -10.11
C ALA A 246 -7.89 4.64 -9.87
N PRO A 247 -7.43 3.62 -10.62
CA PRO A 247 -7.81 2.23 -10.34
C PRO A 247 -7.34 1.79 -8.95
N THR A 248 -8.03 0.83 -8.35
CA THR A 248 -7.64 0.28 -7.04
C THR A 248 -6.41 -0.60 -7.18
N ALA A 249 -5.43 -0.44 -6.29
CA ALA A 249 -4.21 -1.25 -6.27
C ALA A 249 -4.48 -2.72 -5.87
N ALA A 250 -5.45 -2.93 -5.00
CA ALA A 250 -5.86 -4.25 -4.54
C ALA A 250 -7.30 -4.20 -4.01
N CYS A 251 -7.91 -5.37 -3.90
CA CYS A 251 -9.10 -5.60 -3.08
C CYS A 251 -8.67 -6.31 -1.80
N ILE A 252 -8.95 -5.74 -0.63
CA ILE A 252 -8.69 -6.29 0.69
C ILE A 252 -10.01 -6.72 1.31
N MET A 253 -10.10 -8.00 1.67
CA MET A 253 -11.23 -8.61 2.34
C MET A 253 -11.04 -8.67 3.86
N TRP A 254 -12.09 -8.29 4.59
CA TRP A 254 -12.24 -8.55 6.02
C TRP A 254 -12.45 -10.05 6.26
N THR A 255 -11.62 -10.65 7.11
CA THR A 255 -11.63 -12.09 7.39
C THR A 255 -11.25 -12.36 8.86
N ARG A 256 -11.01 -13.63 9.19
CA ARG A 256 -10.58 -14.07 10.52
C ARG A 256 -9.36 -14.98 10.42
N MET A 257 -8.63 -15.10 11.52
CA MET A 257 -7.57 -16.12 11.66
C MET A 257 -8.11 -17.55 11.83
N SER A 258 -9.42 -17.70 12.08
CA SER A 258 -10.09 -19.00 12.21
C SER A 258 -11.50 -18.97 11.62
N VAL A 259 -11.96 -20.10 11.08
CA VAL A 259 -13.32 -20.23 10.54
C VAL A 259 -14.33 -20.09 11.68
N PRO A 260 -15.38 -19.24 11.56
CA PRO A 260 -16.45 -19.19 12.55
C PRO A 260 -17.18 -20.54 12.66
N GLU A 261 -17.53 -20.96 13.88
CA GLU A 261 -18.38 -22.15 14.08
C GLU A 261 -19.81 -21.94 13.57
N ARG A 262 -20.28 -20.69 13.52
CA ARG A 262 -21.64 -20.30 13.12
C ARG A 262 -21.62 -19.04 12.28
N THR A 263 -22.61 -18.90 11.40
CA THR A 263 -22.75 -17.76 10.48
C THR A 263 -22.88 -16.41 11.20
N ASN A 264 -23.49 -16.37 12.38
CA ASN A 264 -23.62 -15.15 13.19
C ASN A 264 -22.40 -14.84 14.07
N GLY A 265 -21.35 -15.68 14.04
CA GLY A 265 -20.15 -15.54 14.86
C GLY A 265 -18.98 -14.83 14.18
N PHE A 266 -19.20 -14.17 13.04
CA PHE A 266 -18.13 -13.52 12.30
C PHE A 266 -17.78 -12.16 12.89
N ILE A 267 -16.64 -12.12 13.56
CA ILE A 267 -16.00 -10.90 14.05
C ILE A 267 -14.65 -10.83 13.33
N PRO A 268 -14.50 -9.97 12.30
CA PRO A 268 -13.29 -9.93 11.52
C PRO A 268 -12.14 -9.41 12.37
N ASN A 269 -10.98 -10.02 12.18
CA ASN A 269 -9.78 -9.70 12.93
C ASN A 269 -8.51 -9.92 12.10
N HIS A 270 -8.68 -10.12 10.80
CA HIS A 270 -7.62 -10.39 9.85
C HIS A 270 -8.01 -9.82 8.48
N PHE A 271 -7.01 -9.53 7.64
CA PHE A 271 -7.20 -8.99 6.30
C PHE A 271 -6.49 -9.87 5.27
N VAL A 272 -7.21 -10.25 4.23
CA VAL A 272 -6.66 -10.96 3.08
C VAL A 272 -7.07 -10.29 1.79
N PRO A 273 -6.20 -10.10 0.82
CA PRO A 273 -6.57 -9.60 -0.48
C PRO A 273 -7.26 -10.64 -1.34
N LEU A 274 -8.16 -10.14 -2.17
CA LEU A 274 -8.85 -10.89 -3.21
C LEU A 274 -8.18 -10.64 -4.56
N PHE A 275 -7.86 -11.74 -5.25
CA PHE A 275 -7.22 -11.73 -6.56
C PHE A 275 -8.12 -12.27 -7.64
N SER A 276 -8.12 -11.62 -8.80
CA SER A 276 -8.82 -12.14 -9.97
C SER A 276 -8.22 -13.46 -10.47
N GLN A 277 -9.08 -14.45 -10.67
CA GLN A 277 -8.77 -15.71 -11.34
C GLN A 277 -8.69 -15.53 -12.85
N SER A 278 -9.31 -14.48 -13.40
CA SER A 278 -9.56 -14.31 -14.84
C SER A 278 -8.34 -14.02 -15.72
N SER A 279 -7.13 -13.96 -15.17
CA SER A 279 -5.92 -13.64 -15.94
C SER A 279 -5.25 -14.84 -16.63
N GLU A 280 -5.77 -16.06 -16.51
CA GLU A 280 -5.12 -17.28 -17.05
C GLU A 280 -5.78 -17.89 -18.30
N HIS A 281 -6.86 -17.32 -18.84
CA HIS A 281 -7.30 -17.70 -20.18
C HIS A 281 -6.54 -16.92 -21.26
N MET A 282 -5.23 -17.17 -21.37
CA MET A 282 -4.57 -16.95 -22.66
C MET A 282 -5.12 -18.01 -23.62
N ILE A 283 -6.10 -17.62 -24.43
CA ILE A 283 -6.52 -18.42 -25.58
C ILE A 283 -5.34 -18.38 -26.56
N THR A 284 -4.52 -19.42 -26.56
CA THR A 284 -3.55 -19.64 -27.63
C THR A 284 -4.35 -20.10 -28.84
N ILE A 285 -4.70 -19.18 -29.73
CA ILE A 285 -5.21 -19.54 -31.05
C ILE A 285 -3.99 -20.02 -31.84
N ASN A 286 -3.80 -21.33 -31.94
CA ASN A 286 -2.92 -21.89 -32.96
C ASN A 286 -3.62 -21.69 -34.30
N VAL A 287 -3.21 -20.67 -35.04
CA VAL A 287 -3.54 -20.57 -36.47
C VAL A 287 -2.60 -21.56 -37.15
N ASP A 288 -3.13 -22.75 -37.47
CA ASP A 288 -2.43 -23.72 -38.30
C ASP A 288 -2.50 -23.21 -39.74
N ASP A 289 -1.50 -22.42 -40.15
CA ASP A 289 -1.29 -22.07 -41.55
C ASP A 289 -0.67 -23.26 -42.30
N SER A 290 -1.39 -24.38 -42.33
CA SER A 290 -1.13 -25.41 -43.32
C SER A 290 -1.73 -24.97 -44.65
N LEU A 291 -1.06 -24.01 -45.31
CA LEU A 291 -0.92 -23.87 -46.76
C LEU A 291 0.02 -22.68 -47.04
N ASP A 292 1.23 -23.03 -47.48
CA ASP A 292 2.34 -22.20 -48.02
C ASP A 292 3.40 -21.59 -47.07
N ASN A 293 4.56 -22.25 -47.13
CA ASN A 293 5.93 -21.85 -46.79
C ASN A 293 6.22 -20.35 -46.54
N SER A 294 6.04 -19.87 -45.30
CA SER A 294 6.99 -18.97 -44.61
C SER A 294 6.59 -18.82 -43.14
N VAL A 295 7.40 -19.35 -42.22
CA VAL A 295 7.06 -19.43 -40.79
C VAL A 295 7.39 -18.10 -40.09
N ASP A 296 6.38 -17.23 -39.96
CA ASP A 296 6.36 -16.15 -38.97
C ASP A 296 5.27 -16.46 -37.93
N ASN A 297 5.67 -16.95 -36.75
CA ASN A 297 4.75 -17.20 -35.65
C ASN A 297 4.26 -15.87 -35.06
N ALA A 298 3.10 -15.39 -35.51
CA ALA A 298 2.45 -14.23 -34.93
C ALA A 298 1.78 -14.59 -33.59
N VAL A 299 2.41 -14.22 -32.47
CA VAL A 299 1.78 -14.33 -31.15
C VAL A 299 0.82 -13.15 -30.96
N VAL A 300 -0.48 -13.39 -31.20
CA VAL A 300 -1.52 -12.40 -30.90
C VAL A 300 -1.83 -12.44 -29.40
N ARG A 301 -1.42 -11.40 -28.66
CA ARG A 301 -1.79 -11.22 -27.26
C ARG A 301 -3.14 -10.51 -27.18
N ILE A 302 -4.20 -11.25 -26.86
CA ILE A 302 -5.48 -10.67 -26.48
C ILE A 302 -5.53 -10.62 -24.95
N SER A 303 -5.21 -9.46 -24.37
CA SER A 303 -5.44 -9.22 -22.95
C SER A 303 -6.88 -8.77 -22.74
N PHE A 304 -7.69 -9.62 -22.09
CA PHE A 304 -8.96 -9.17 -21.54
C PHE A 304 -8.67 -8.27 -20.33
N ILE A 305 -8.77 -6.96 -20.53
CA ILE A 305 -8.96 -6.05 -19.41
C ILE A 305 -10.38 -6.34 -18.92
N SER A 306 -10.51 -7.18 -17.90
CA SER A 306 -11.77 -7.28 -17.17
C SER A 306 -11.94 -5.97 -16.40
N ASP A 307 -12.53 -4.98 -17.07
CA ASP A 307 -13.09 -3.81 -16.41
C ASP A 307 -14.27 -4.30 -15.56
N THR A 308 -14.00 -4.75 -14.33
CA THR A 308 -15.01 -4.88 -13.27
C THR A 308 -15.36 -3.50 -12.70
N THR A 309 -15.53 -2.52 -13.58
CA THR A 309 -16.25 -1.28 -13.29
C THR A 309 -17.51 -1.31 -14.13
N ALA A 310 -18.65 -1.56 -13.49
CA ALA A 310 -19.95 -1.31 -14.09
C ALA A 310 -20.02 0.17 -14.52
N THR A 311 -19.80 0.44 -15.80
CA THR A 311 -20.15 1.70 -16.44
C THR A 311 -21.49 1.50 -17.12
N HIS A 312 -22.47 2.26 -16.64
CA HIS A 312 -23.78 2.39 -17.23
C HIS A 312 -23.61 2.96 -18.65
N VAL A 313 -23.89 2.16 -19.68
CA VAL A 313 -23.89 2.61 -21.08
C VAL A 313 -25.23 3.30 -21.33
N SER A 314 -25.25 4.63 -21.36
CA SER A 314 -26.32 5.38 -22.00
C SER A 314 -26.06 5.42 -23.51
N SER A 315 -27.00 4.87 -24.27
CA SER A 315 -27.03 4.91 -25.73
C SER A 315 -27.29 6.34 -26.22
N GLU A 316 -26.34 6.95 -26.90
CA GLU A 316 -26.62 8.03 -27.85
C GLU A 316 -26.06 7.65 -29.22
N SER A 317 -26.99 7.61 -30.18
CA SER A 317 -26.79 7.25 -31.57
C SER A 317 -26.11 8.36 -32.36
N HIS A 318 -25.21 7.94 -33.26
CA HIS A 318 -24.54 8.72 -34.30
C HIS A 318 -25.44 9.71 -35.07
N THR A 319 -24.90 10.90 -35.31
CA THR A 319 -24.81 11.45 -36.69
C THR A 319 -23.64 12.44 -36.80
N ASN A 320 -22.58 12.00 -37.48
CA ASN A 320 -21.58 12.89 -38.07
C ASN A 320 -22.18 13.50 -39.35
N ILE A 321 -22.22 14.83 -39.44
CA ILE A 321 -22.27 15.53 -40.72
C ILE A 321 -21.02 16.40 -40.79
N ILE A 322 -20.12 15.99 -41.68
CA ILE A 322 -19.01 16.78 -42.19
C ILE A 322 -19.59 17.79 -43.17
N HIS A 323 -19.35 19.08 -42.95
CA HIS A 323 -19.23 20.04 -44.06
C HIS A 323 -18.07 20.98 -43.77
N ASP A 324 -17.06 20.80 -44.60
CA ASP A 324 -15.94 21.69 -44.86
C ASP A 324 -16.40 22.73 -45.88
N VAL A 325 -16.37 24.03 -45.54
CA VAL A 325 -16.32 25.14 -46.51
C VAL A 325 -15.57 26.33 -45.89
N THR A 326 -14.54 26.73 -46.63
CA THR A 326 -13.64 27.89 -46.57
C THR A 326 -14.27 29.28 -46.36
N ASP A 327 -13.49 30.15 -45.71
CA ASP A 327 -13.29 31.60 -45.85
C ASP A 327 -14.49 32.55 -45.98
N ILE A 328 -14.47 33.63 -45.18
CA ILE A 328 -14.58 35.03 -45.61
C ILE A 328 -14.20 35.96 -44.44
N GLN A 329 -13.28 36.87 -44.73
CA GLN A 329 -12.93 38.05 -43.92
C GLN A 329 -14.13 38.99 -43.77
N ASN A 330 -14.24 39.71 -42.66
CA ASN A 330 -14.44 41.17 -42.67
C ASN A 330 -14.33 41.77 -41.26
N GLU A 331 -13.46 42.77 -41.17
CA GLU A 331 -13.51 43.86 -40.20
C GLU A 331 -14.91 44.50 -40.17
N VAL A 332 -15.42 44.92 -39.01
CA VAL A 332 -15.95 46.28 -38.78
C VAL A 332 -15.81 46.63 -37.30
N LYS A 333 -15.36 47.86 -37.07
CA LYS A 333 -15.23 48.65 -35.84
C LYS A 333 -16.54 48.78 -35.05
N ASP A 334 -16.45 48.81 -33.73
CA ASP A 334 -16.60 50.01 -32.90
C ASP A 334 -16.13 49.76 -31.47
#